data_AF-A0A173MQ57-F1
#
_entry.id   AF-A0A173MQ57-F1
#
_cell.length_a   1.000
_cell.length_b   1.000
_cell.length_c   1.000
_cell.angle_alpha   90.00
_cell.angle_beta   90.00
_cell.angle_gamma   90.00
#
_symmetry.space_group_name_H-M   'P 1'
#
loop_
_entity.id
_entity.type
_entity.pdbx_description
1 polymer ?
#
loop_
_entity_poly.entity_id
_entity_poly.type
_entity_poly.pdbx_seq_one_letter_code
_entity_poly.pdbx_strand_id
1 'polypeptide(L)'
;MKKTFFSFVPRNDGELAVWAVNLKEKIVIWGPILGYSAAQVSQIQDYCQFIIDAVNKVEAKRGELSNAVNAKNEMRENELQLVVNSLLALKKHPAYLPSIGGELRIIGSVQVLNPEYLKPILSAEVHAGKVTLAFNLQKMNCVSVYCRPKGTMGWEKLGNDYESPYEDKRPLAVANQPEIREYMVRYFNGREEIGKPSDIVTVTYGG
;
A
#
# COMPACT_ATOMS: atom_id res chain seq x y z
N MET A 1 -28.53 -31.55 41.45
CA MET A 1 -28.37 -30.86 40.14
C MET A 1 -26.88 -30.70 39.89
N LYS A 2 -26.30 -31.33 38.85
CA LYS A 2 -24.87 -31.14 38.52
C LYS A 2 -24.69 -29.72 37.97
N LYS A 3 -23.89 -28.89 38.63
CA LYS A 3 -23.52 -27.57 38.10
C LYS A 3 -22.51 -27.78 36.97
N THR A 4 -22.82 -27.26 35.78
CA THR A 4 -21.88 -27.21 34.66
C THR A 4 -21.13 -25.89 34.76
N PHE A 5 -19.80 -25.94 34.77
CA PHE A 5 -18.95 -24.75 34.76
C PHE A 5 -18.36 -24.58 33.37
N PHE A 6 -18.45 -23.36 32.82
CA PHE A 6 -17.72 -22.99 31.61
C PHE A 6 -16.36 -22.44 32.00
N SER A 7 -15.30 -22.95 31.39
CA SER A 7 -13.98 -22.34 31.52
C SER A 7 -13.95 -21.03 30.72
N PHE A 8 -13.53 -19.95 31.38
CA PHE A 8 -13.25 -18.68 30.71
C PHE A 8 -11.76 -18.59 30.37
N VAL A 9 -11.46 -18.32 29.11
CA VAL A 9 -10.12 -18.00 28.60
C VAL A 9 -10.26 -16.88 27.55
N PRO A 10 -9.52 -15.76 27.66
CA PRO A 10 -9.56 -14.72 26.66
C PRO A 10 -9.12 -15.22 25.27
N ARG A 11 -9.66 -14.60 24.21
CA ARG A 11 -9.39 -15.03 22.83
C ARG A 11 -8.26 -14.28 22.13
N ASN A 12 -7.96 -13.05 22.55
CA ASN A 12 -6.87 -12.29 21.95
C ASN A 12 -5.62 -12.34 22.83
N ASP A 13 -4.45 -12.28 22.18
CA ASP A 13 -3.16 -12.49 22.83
C ASP A 13 -2.85 -11.44 23.92
N GLY A 14 -3.26 -10.19 23.70
CA GLY A 14 -3.07 -9.11 24.67
C GLY A 14 -3.84 -9.35 25.97
N GLU A 15 -5.14 -9.64 25.87
CA GLU A 15 -5.98 -9.99 27.02
C GLU A 15 -5.56 -11.32 27.64
N LEU A 16 -5.10 -12.29 26.84
CA LEU A 16 -4.62 -13.58 27.32
C LEU A 16 -3.37 -13.41 28.18
N ALA A 17 -2.41 -12.57 27.76
CA ALA A 17 -1.21 -12.26 28.53
C ALA A 17 -1.57 -11.54 29.85
N VAL A 18 -2.46 -10.54 29.81
CA VAL A 18 -2.93 -9.83 31.01
C VAL A 18 -3.65 -10.76 31.98
N TRP A 19 -4.50 -11.64 31.46
CA TRP A 19 -5.19 -12.66 32.25
C TRP A 19 -4.23 -13.66 32.87
N ALA A 20 -3.23 -14.14 32.11
CA ALA A 20 -2.21 -15.06 32.62
C ALA A 20 -1.35 -14.42 33.71
N VAL A 21 -0.99 -13.13 33.59
CA VAL A 21 -0.31 -12.36 34.65
C VAL A 21 -1.16 -12.36 35.92
N ASN A 22 -2.44 -11.99 35.80
CA ASN A 22 -3.33 -11.92 36.95
C ASN A 22 -3.50 -13.30 37.61
N LEU A 23 -3.76 -14.36 36.84
CA LEU A 23 -3.92 -15.70 37.37
C LEU A 23 -2.65 -16.19 38.07
N LYS A 24 -1.48 -15.99 37.47
CA LYS A 24 -0.17 -16.34 38.05
C LYS A 24 0.04 -15.72 39.43
N GLU A 25 -0.36 -14.46 39.61
CA GLU A 25 -0.23 -13.76 40.89
C GLU A 25 -1.27 -14.23 41.90
N LYS A 26 -2.53 -14.34 41.49
CA LYS A 26 -3.64 -14.58 42.42
C LYS A 26 -3.80 -16.04 42.83
N ILE A 27 -3.30 -16.99 42.04
CA ILE A 27 -3.36 -18.42 42.38
C ILE A 27 -2.52 -18.76 43.62
N VAL A 28 -1.50 -17.96 43.94
CA VAL A 28 -0.71 -18.10 45.19
C VAL A 28 -1.57 -17.89 46.43
N ILE A 29 -2.54 -16.98 46.35
CA ILE A 29 -3.42 -16.60 47.45
C ILE A 29 -4.63 -17.55 47.51
N TRP A 30 -5.32 -17.70 46.39
CA TRP A 30 -6.59 -18.42 46.35
C TRP A 30 -6.42 -19.93 46.20
N GLY A 31 -5.35 -20.40 45.58
CA GLY A 31 -5.08 -21.83 45.36
C GLY A 31 -5.10 -22.63 46.66
N PRO A 32 -4.32 -22.26 47.70
CA PRO A 32 -4.33 -22.97 48.98
C PRO A 32 -5.71 -23.00 49.65
N ILE A 33 -6.46 -21.89 49.58
CA ILE A 33 -7.82 -21.79 50.13
C ILE A 33 -8.79 -22.74 49.41
N LEU A 34 -8.56 -22.95 48.10
CA LEU A 34 -9.33 -23.87 47.26
C LEU A 34 -8.82 -25.32 47.32
N GLY A 35 -7.84 -25.61 48.19
CA GLY A 35 -7.31 -26.96 48.41
C GLY A 35 -6.19 -27.39 47.46
N TYR A 36 -5.61 -26.47 46.69
CA TYR A 36 -4.43 -26.76 45.86
C TYR A 36 -3.18 -26.86 46.74
N SER A 37 -2.35 -27.87 46.47
CA SER A 37 -1.03 -27.97 47.07
C SER A 37 -0.07 -26.92 46.50
N ALA A 38 1.00 -26.60 47.23
CA ALA A 38 2.03 -25.68 46.76
C ALA A 38 2.64 -26.11 45.41
N ALA A 39 2.81 -27.42 45.18
CA ALA A 39 3.31 -27.94 43.92
C ALA A 39 2.35 -27.68 42.74
N GLN A 40 1.03 -27.82 42.96
CA GLN A 40 0.03 -27.54 41.94
C GLN A 40 -0.08 -26.04 41.65
N VAL A 41 0.03 -25.19 42.67
CA VAL A 41 0.09 -23.74 42.50
C VAL A 41 1.30 -23.35 41.64
N SER A 42 2.48 -23.88 41.97
CA SER A 42 3.71 -23.63 41.19
C SER A 42 3.55 -24.04 39.73
N GLN A 43 2.97 -25.22 39.48
CA GLN A 43 2.75 -25.71 38.12
C GLN A 43 1.83 -24.78 37.30
N ILE A 44 0.77 -24.24 37.91
CA ILE A 44 -0.11 -23.25 37.24
C ILE A 44 0.65 -21.96 36.95
N GLN A 45 1.52 -21.52 37.86
CA GLN A 45 2.35 -20.33 37.63
C GLN A 45 3.31 -20.52 36.45
N ASP A 46 3.90 -21.71 36.31
CA ASP A 46 4.78 -22.03 35.19
C ASP A 46 4.03 -22.02 33.85
N TYR A 47 2.82 -22.56 33.80
CA TYR A 47 1.97 -22.50 32.61
C TYR A 47 1.60 -21.06 32.24
N CYS A 48 1.23 -20.24 33.22
CA CYS A 48 0.94 -18.83 32.98
C CYS A 48 2.19 -18.08 32.48
N GLN A 49 3.35 -18.36 33.06
CA GLN A 49 4.62 -17.77 32.64
C GLN A 49 4.94 -18.12 31.18
N PHE A 50 4.77 -19.38 30.79
CA PHE A 50 4.99 -19.81 29.41
C PHE A 50 4.09 -19.05 28.41
N ILE A 51 2.81 -18.84 28.76
CA ILE A 51 1.88 -18.05 27.93
C ILE A 51 2.37 -16.61 27.78
N ILE A 52 2.75 -15.96 28.88
CA ILE A 52 3.24 -14.58 28.89
C ILE A 52 4.48 -14.44 28.00
N ASP A 53 5.45 -15.35 28.15
CA ASP A 53 6.70 -15.32 27.39
C ASP A 53 6.47 -15.54 25.89
N ALA A 54 5.56 -16.45 25.53
CA ALA A 54 5.22 -16.71 24.14
C ALA A 54 4.61 -15.47 23.45
N VAL A 55 3.65 -14.79 24.11
CA VAL A 55 3.02 -13.57 23.58
C VAL A 55 4.04 -12.45 23.45
N ASN A 56 4.82 -12.18 24.51
CA ASN A 56 5.83 -11.12 24.50
C ASN A 56 6.89 -11.33 23.41
N LYS A 57 7.27 -12.58 23.14
CA LYS A 57 8.21 -12.92 22.07
C LYS A 57 7.69 -12.57 20.69
N VAL A 58 6.40 -12.78 20.42
CA VAL A 58 5.76 -12.41 19.14
C VAL A 58 5.78 -10.89 18.98
N GLU A 59 5.40 -10.15 20.01
CA GLU A 59 5.38 -8.68 19.97
C GLU A 59 6.78 -8.08 19.75
N ALA A 60 7.79 -8.61 20.42
CA ALA A 60 9.18 -8.23 20.16
C ALA A 60 9.58 -8.47 18.69
N LYS A 61 9.22 -9.62 18.12
CA LYS A 61 9.53 -9.94 16.72
C LYS A 61 8.75 -9.10 15.71
N ARG A 62 7.52 -8.69 16.02
CA ARG A 62 6.78 -7.71 15.20
C ARG A 62 7.48 -6.36 15.17
N GLY A 63 7.96 -5.88 16.33
CA GLY A 63 8.75 -4.66 16.42
C GLY A 63 10.04 -4.73 15.60
N GLU A 64 10.81 -5.81 15.73
CA GLU A 64 12.02 -6.05 14.94
C GLU A 64 11.73 -6.07 13.43
N LEU A 65 10.67 -6.76 13.00
CA LEU A 65 10.27 -6.82 11.60
C LEU A 65 9.90 -5.43 11.06
N SER A 66 9.10 -4.66 11.81
CA SER A 66 8.71 -3.31 11.41
C SER A 66 9.95 -2.42 11.21
N ASN A 67 10.89 -2.46 12.15
CA ASN A 67 12.13 -1.70 12.07
C ASN A 67 12.99 -2.12 10.86
N ALA A 68 13.11 -3.43 10.61
CA ALA A 68 13.86 -3.95 9.46
C ALA A 68 13.21 -3.56 8.12
N VAL A 69 11.88 -3.54 8.04
CA VAL A 69 11.16 -3.08 6.84
C VAL A 69 11.40 -1.60 6.59
N ASN A 70 11.33 -0.77 7.64
CA ASN A 70 11.59 0.68 7.53
C ASN A 70 13.02 0.95 7.07
N ALA A 71 14.02 0.32 7.71
CA ALA A 71 15.42 0.47 7.32
C ALA A 71 15.67 0.03 5.85
N LYS A 72 15.03 -1.05 5.40
CA LYS A 72 15.12 -1.51 4.00
C LYS A 72 14.50 -0.47 3.04
N ASN A 73 13.41 0.17 3.42
CA ASN A 73 12.76 1.18 2.59
C ASN A 73 13.61 2.47 2.54
N GLU A 74 14.12 2.94 3.68
CA GLU A 74 15.06 4.07 3.75
C GLU A 74 16.31 3.82 2.90
N MET A 75 16.84 2.58 2.95
CA MET A 75 17.99 2.16 2.13
C MET A 75 17.75 2.31 0.62
N ARG A 76 16.52 2.03 0.17
CA ARG A 76 16.14 2.18 -1.24
C ARG A 76 16.07 3.64 -1.68
N GLU A 77 15.71 4.54 -0.77
CA GLU A 77 15.59 5.97 -1.10
C GLU A 77 16.96 6.66 -1.09
N ASN A 78 17.80 6.42 -0.07
CA ASN A 78 19.04 7.17 0.09
C ASN A 78 20.25 6.46 -0.56
N GLU A 79 20.56 5.24 -0.12
CA GLU A 79 21.79 4.53 -0.45
C GLU A 79 21.76 4.07 -1.91
N LEU A 80 20.63 3.52 -2.38
CA LEU A 80 20.49 3.11 -3.77
C LEU A 80 20.62 4.32 -4.72
N GLN A 81 20.09 5.48 -4.36
CA GLN A 81 20.23 6.69 -5.17
C GLN A 81 21.70 7.13 -5.29
N LEU A 82 22.48 7.04 -4.20
CA LEU A 82 23.92 7.32 -4.22
C LEU A 82 24.69 6.32 -5.09
N VAL A 83 24.33 5.03 -5.02
CA VAL A 83 24.89 4.01 -5.91
C VAL A 83 24.57 4.34 -7.37
N VAL A 84 23.31 4.65 -7.69
CA VAL A 84 22.90 5.02 -9.06
C VAL A 84 23.68 6.23 -9.58
N ASN A 85 23.82 7.28 -8.77
CA ASN A 85 24.61 8.46 -9.12
C ASN A 85 26.08 8.11 -9.41
N SER A 86 26.67 7.22 -8.61
CA SER A 86 28.04 6.73 -8.82
C SER A 86 28.17 5.92 -10.11
N LEU A 87 27.18 5.06 -10.41
CA LEU A 87 27.15 4.30 -11.66
C LEU A 87 27.04 5.21 -12.89
N LEU A 88 26.27 6.29 -12.81
CA LEU A 88 26.18 7.29 -13.88
C LEU A 88 27.53 8.00 -14.09
N ALA A 89 28.27 8.31 -13.02
CA ALA A 89 29.60 8.88 -13.12
C ALA A 89 30.59 7.91 -13.78
N LEU A 90 30.58 6.64 -13.39
CA LEU A 90 31.40 5.59 -14.00
C LEU A 90 31.16 5.47 -15.52
N LYS A 91 29.89 5.48 -15.94
CA LYS A 91 29.52 5.39 -17.36
C LYS A 91 29.96 6.59 -18.20
N LYS A 92 30.16 7.75 -17.57
CA LYS A 92 30.65 8.97 -18.23
C LYS A 92 32.17 9.02 -18.32
N HIS A 93 32.88 8.11 -17.65
CA HIS A 93 34.33 8.13 -17.60
C HIS A 93 34.93 7.78 -18.98
N PRO A 94 35.97 8.49 -19.47
CA PRO A 94 36.53 8.25 -20.80
C PRO A 94 37.06 6.82 -21.04
N ALA A 95 37.49 6.15 -19.98
CA ALA A 95 37.97 4.76 -20.04
C ALA A 95 36.85 3.71 -19.90
N TYR A 96 35.59 4.13 -19.78
CA TYR A 96 34.47 3.19 -19.67
C TYR A 96 34.24 2.47 -21.00
N LEU A 97 34.23 1.14 -20.94
CA LEU A 97 33.90 0.27 -22.07
C LEU A 97 32.63 -0.53 -21.76
N PRO A 98 31.80 -0.87 -22.77
CA PRO A 98 30.65 -1.74 -22.56
C PRO A 98 31.00 -3.10 -21.93
N SER A 99 32.18 -3.67 -22.22
CA SER A 99 32.64 -4.91 -21.57
C SER A 99 32.74 -4.76 -20.05
N ILE A 100 33.29 -3.65 -19.56
CA ILE A 100 33.38 -3.32 -18.13
C ILE A 100 31.98 -3.20 -17.53
N GLY A 101 31.06 -2.53 -18.23
CA GLY A 101 29.66 -2.44 -17.81
C GLY A 101 28.95 -3.79 -17.72
N GLY A 102 29.30 -4.72 -18.60
CA GLY A 102 28.80 -6.09 -18.61
C GLY A 102 29.28 -6.88 -17.40
N GLU A 103 30.58 -6.80 -17.08
CA GLU A 103 31.16 -7.43 -15.88
C GLU A 103 30.55 -6.87 -14.59
N LEU A 104 30.34 -5.56 -14.53
CA LEU A 104 29.68 -4.88 -13.40
C LEU A 104 28.16 -5.13 -13.34
N ARG A 105 27.58 -5.76 -14.36
CA ARG A 105 26.13 -5.99 -14.51
C ARG A 105 25.28 -4.70 -14.46
N ILE A 106 25.83 -3.60 -14.97
CA ILE A 106 25.16 -2.28 -15.02
C ILE A 106 24.67 -1.90 -16.42
N ILE A 107 24.77 -2.81 -17.38
CA ILE A 107 24.13 -2.69 -18.68
C ILE A 107 22.69 -3.20 -18.54
N GLY A 108 21.75 -2.27 -18.49
CA GLY A 108 20.33 -2.62 -18.51
C GLY A 108 19.93 -3.16 -19.88
N SER A 109 18.93 -4.04 -19.91
CA SER A 109 18.22 -4.33 -21.15
C SER A 109 17.52 -3.06 -21.61
N VAL A 110 17.83 -2.60 -22.82
CA VAL A 110 17.05 -1.54 -23.47
C VAL A 110 15.66 -2.13 -23.69
N GLN A 111 14.69 -1.75 -22.86
CA GLN A 111 13.30 -2.09 -23.12
C GLN A 111 12.77 -1.08 -24.13
N VAL A 112 12.70 -1.51 -25.39
CA VAL A 112 11.97 -0.76 -26.42
C VAL A 112 10.49 -0.88 -26.08
N LEU A 113 9.95 0.15 -25.44
CA LEU A 113 8.51 0.32 -25.30
C LEU A 113 7.96 0.66 -26.70
N ASN A 114 7.27 -0.29 -27.32
CA ASN A 114 6.54 -0.01 -28.55
C ASN A 114 5.31 0.86 -28.20
N PRO A 115 5.24 2.12 -28.67
CA PRO A 115 4.12 3.02 -28.39
C PRO A 115 2.76 2.47 -28.85
N GLU A 116 2.71 1.54 -29.80
CA GLU A 116 1.45 1.00 -30.33
C GLU A 116 0.68 0.16 -29.31
N TYR A 117 1.35 -0.38 -28.29
CA TYR A 117 0.73 -1.18 -27.22
C TYR A 117 0.55 -0.41 -25.91
N LEU A 118 1.06 0.82 -25.85
CA LEU A 118 0.93 1.68 -24.67
C LEU A 118 -0.45 2.32 -24.67
N LYS A 119 -1.37 1.78 -23.87
CA LYS A 119 -2.73 2.30 -23.66
C LYS A 119 -3.07 2.27 -22.17
N PRO A 120 -3.48 3.39 -21.55
CA PRO A 120 -3.98 3.36 -20.17
C PRO A 120 -5.34 2.67 -20.08
N ILE A 121 -5.61 2.07 -18.92
CA ILE A 121 -6.91 1.56 -18.51
C ILE A 121 -7.52 2.64 -17.62
N LEU A 122 -8.75 3.07 -17.94
CA LEU A 122 -9.48 4.11 -17.24
C LEU A 122 -10.81 3.56 -16.71
N SER A 123 -11.16 3.93 -15.49
CA SER A 123 -12.51 3.79 -14.94
C SER A 123 -12.93 5.10 -14.26
N ALA A 124 -14.24 5.35 -14.20
CA ALA A 124 -14.81 6.55 -13.60
C ALA A 124 -15.94 6.21 -12.65
N GLU A 125 -15.98 6.85 -11.49
CA GLU A 125 -17.04 6.73 -10.51
C GLU A 125 -17.59 8.11 -10.14
N VAL A 126 -18.92 8.20 -10.00
CA VAL A 126 -19.62 9.45 -9.65
C VAL A 126 -19.86 9.49 -8.15
N HIS A 127 -19.48 10.60 -7.53
CA HIS A 127 -19.78 10.92 -6.14
C HIS A 127 -20.47 12.29 -6.06
N ALA A 128 -21.03 12.60 -4.88
CA ALA A 128 -21.53 13.96 -4.63
C ALA A 128 -20.40 14.98 -4.77
N GLY A 129 -20.58 15.98 -5.63
CA GLY A 129 -19.62 17.06 -5.86
C GLY A 129 -18.36 16.70 -6.67
N LYS A 130 -18.20 15.46 -7.15
CA LYS A 130 -17.01 15.07 -7.94
C LYS A 130 -17.19 13.81 -8.77
N VAL A 131 -16.35 13.66 -9.79
CA VAL A 131 -16.10 12.39 -10.50
C VAL A 131 -14.68 11.95 -10.21
N THR A 132 -14.49 10.72 -9.75
CA THR A 132 -13.16 10.12 -9.53
C THR A 132 -12.78 9.28 -10.75
N LEU A 133 -11.55 9.47 -11.23
CA LEU A 133 -11.01 8.77 -12.40
C LEU A 133 -9.82 7.93 -11.95
N ALA A 134 -10.01 6.61 -11.93
CA ALA A 134 -8.93 5.68 -11.61
C ALA A 134 -8.25 5.19 -12.89
N PHE A 135 -6.92 5.15 -12.87
CA PHE A 135 -6.12 4.73 -14.01
C PHE A 135 -4.85 4.00 -13.59
N ASN A 136 -4.31 3.18 -14.49
CA ASN A 136 -2.98 2.60 -14.28
C ASN A 136 -1.89 3.46 -14.94
N LEU A 137 -0.73 3.52 -14.29
CA LEU A 137 0.45 4.19 -14.81
C LEU A 137 1.40 3.24 -15.57
N GLN A 138 1.26 1.93 -15.36
CA GLN A 138 2.22 0.92 -15.83
C GLN A 138 3.67 1.31 -15.49
N LYS A 139 4.48 1.67 -16.49
CA LYS A 139 5.87 2.13 -16.34
C LYS A 139 6.03 3.63 -16.63
N MET A 140 4.92 4.33 -16.80
CA MET A 140 4.87 5.76 -17.04
C MET A 140 4.67 6.49 -15.73
N ASN A 141 5.11 7.74 -15.68
CA ASN A 141 5.05 8.53 -14.46
C ASN A 141 3.76 9.34 -14.36
N CYS A 142 3.04 9.51 -15.47
CA CYS A 142 1.95 10.48 -15.54
C CYS A 142 0.95 10.14 -16.66
N VAL A 143 -0.28 10.62 -16.52
CA VAL A 143 -1.29 10.72 -17.58
C VAL A 143 -1.74 12.17 -17.78
N SER A 144 -2.00 12.56 -19.02
CA SER A 144 -2.87 13.69 -19.34
C SER A 144 -4.34 13.24 -19.20
N VAL A 145 -5.14 13.99 -18.46
CA VAL A 145 -6.58 13.76 -18.28
C VAL A 145 -7.38 14.70 -19.16
N TYR A 146 -8.34 14.15 -19.88
CA TYR A 146 -9.23 14.90 -20.76
C TYR A 146 -10.70 14.63 -20.44
N CYS A 147 -11.53 15.65 -20.65
CA CYS A 147 -12.98 15.56 -20.56
C CYS A 147 -13.64 16.28 -21.73
N ARG A 148 -14.86 15.87 -22.05
CA ARG A 148 -15.78 16.66 -22.88
C ARG A 148 -17.23 16.37 -22.48
N PRO A 149 -18.17 17.29 -22.72
CA PRO A 149 -19.58 16.94 -22.75
C PRO A 149 -19.85 15.88 -23.83
N LYS A 150 -20.74 14.93 -23.54
CA LYS A 150 -21.04 13.84 -24.48
C LYS A 150 -21.46 14.38 -25.85
N GLY A 151 -20.80 13.88 -26.89
CA GLY A 151 -21.13 14.20 -28.28
C GLY A 151 -20.60 15.55 -28.77
N THR A 152 -19.85 16.31 -27.97
CA THR A 152 -19.19 17.53 -28.47
C THR A 152 -17.87 17.20 -29.18
N MET A 153 -17.51 18.04 -30.14
CA MET A 153 -16.21 18.00 -30.79
C MET A 153 -15.20 18.79 -29.94
N GLY A 154 -14.04 18.21 -29.67
CA GLY A 154 -12.98 18.82 -28.86
C GLY A 154 -12.90 18.23 -27.46
N TRP A 155 -11.71 17.72 -27.13
CA TRP A 155 -11.37 17.27 -25.78
C TRP A 155 -10.72 18.43 -25.02
N GLU A 156 -11.25 18.74 -23.84
CA GLU A 156 -10.64 19.69 -22.92
C GLU A 156 -9.63 18.96 -22.05
N LYS A 157 -8.38 19.44 -22.02
CA LYS A 157 -7.37 18.92 -21.10
C LYS A 157 -7.64 19.47 -19.71
N LEU A 158 -7.92 18.59 -18.75
CA LEU A 158 -8.15 18.96 -17.36
C LEU A 158 -6.85 19.13 -16.58
N GLY A 159 -5.84 18.34 -16.94
CA GLY A 159 -4.54 18.38 -16.27
C GLY A 159 -3.66 17.20 -16.61
N ASN A 160 -2.52 17.17 -15.92
CA ASN A 160 -1.62 16.02 -15.86
C ASN A 160 -1.67 15.49 -14.43
N ASP A 161 -1.80 14.18 -14.27
CA ASP A 161 -1.80 13.54 -12.95
C ASP A 161 -0.72 12.46 -12.88
N TYR A 162 -0.04 12.42 -11.75
CA TYR A 162 1.07 11.51 -11.42
C TYR A 162 0.62 10.40 -10.47
N GLU A 163 -0.61 10.46 -9.96
CA GLU A 163 -1.16 9.48 -9.03
C GLU A 163 -2.64 9.24 -9.32
N SER A 164 -3.08 7.98 -9.19
CA SER A 164 -4.49 7.63 -9.33
C SER A 164 -5.14 7.61 -7.94
N PRO A 165 -6.37 8.13 -7.76
CA PRO A 165 -7.27 8.66 -8.78
C PRO A 165 -7.15 10.18 -9.00
N TYR A 166 -7.50 10.64 -10.21
CA TYR A 166 -7.75 12.07 -10.49
C TYR A 166 -9.18 12.44 -10.07
N GLU A 167 -9.37 13.62 -9.47
CA GLU A 167 -10.69 14.10 -9.03
C GLU A 167 -11.15 15.30 -9.88
N ASP A 168 -12.18 15.09 -10.72
CA ASP A 168 -12.87 16.19 -11.41
C ASP A 168 -13.95 16.78 -10.50
N LYS A 169 -13.64 17.93 -9.89
CA LYS A 169 -14.51 18.69 -8.98
C LYS A 169 -15.24 19.86 -9.68
N ARG A 170 -15.20 19.93 -11.00
CA ARG A 170 -15.84 21.05 -11.72
C ARG A 170 -17.36 21.00 -11.52
N PRO A 171 -18.02 22.14 -11.25
CA PRO A 171 -19.47 22.20 -11.11
C PRO A 171 -20.18 21.84 -12.43
N LEU A 172 -21.49 21.62 -12.36
CA LEU A 172 -22.33 21.46 -13.56
C LEU A 172 -22.21 22.70 -14.46
N ALA A 173 -22.18 22.51 -15.78
CA ALA A 173 -22.18 23.63 -16.72
C ALA A 173 -23.45 24.47 -16.62
N VAL A 174 -24.58 23.83 -16.31
CA VAL A 174 -25.86 24.48 -16.01
C VAL A 174 -26.34 24.03 -14.65
N ALA A 175 -26.59 25.00 -13.75
CA ALA A 175 -27.01 24.70 -12.38
C ALA A 175 -28.28 23.83 -12.35
N ASN A 176 -28.26 22.79 -11.52
CA ASN A 176 -29.35 21.83 -11.32
C ASN A 176 -29.76 21.02 -12.58
N GLN A 177 -28.92 20.97 -13.61
CA GLN A 177 -29.14 20.10 -14.77
C GLN A 177 -28.04 19.04 -14.86
N PRO A 178 -28.37 17.75 -14.69
CA PRO A 178 -27.41 16.68 -14.89
C PRO A 178 -26.82 16.71 -16.30
N GLU A 179 -25.52 16.44 -16.40
CA GLU A 179 -24.78 16.42 -17.65
C GLU A 179 -24.07 15.09 -17.86
N ILE A 180 -23.85 14.71 -19.11
CA ILE A 180 -23.10 13.50 -19.43
C ILE A 180 -21.68 13.91 -19.80
N ARG A 181 -20.71 13.42 -19.02
CA ARG A 181 -19.28 13.66 -19.22
C ARG A 181 -18.63 12.42 -19.82
N GLU A 182 -17.81 12.65 -20.84
CA GLU A 182 -16.91 11.65 -21.41
C GLU A 182 -15.48 11.96 -21.00
N TYR A 183 -14.74 10.94 -20.58
CA TYR A 183 -13.36 11.03 -20.13
C TYR A 183 -12.46 10.13 -20.95
N MET A 184 -11.23 10.59 -21.18
CA MET A 184 -10.13 9.76 -21.66
C MET A 184 -8.83 10.20 -21.00
N VAL A 185 -7.88 9.29 -20.90
CA VAL A 185 -6.53 9.60 -20.43
C VAL A 185 -5.49 9.11 -21.43
N ARG A 186 -4.33 9.76 -21.45
CA ARG A 186 -3.18 9.36 -22.27
C ARG A 186 -1.90 9.46 -21.47
N TYR A 187 -1.00 8.50 -21.61
CA TYR A 187 0.29 8.57 -20.92
C TYR A 187 1.07 9.82 -21.32
N PHE A 188 1.75 10.42 -20.35
CA PHE A 188 2.57 11.61 -20.51
C PHE A 188 3.94 11.37 -19.85
N ASN A 189 5.02 11.71 -20.56
CA ASN A 189 6.38 11.47 -20.07
C ASN A 189 7.06 12.71 -19.48
N GLY A 190 6.31 13.80 -19.25
CA GLY A 190 6.86 15.09 -18.81
C GLY A 190 7.16 16.06 -19.95
N ARG A 191 7.23 15.59 -21.20
CA ARG A 191 7.48 16.42 -22.39
C ARG A 191 6.37 16.29 -23.42
N GLU A 192 5.95 15.06 -23.70
CA GLU A 192 4.96 14.75 -24.71
C GLU A 192 4.06 13.59 -24.27
N GLU A 193 2.94 13.48 -24.98
CA GLU A 193 2.04 12.36 -24.81
C GLU A 193 2.46 11.18 -25.66
N ILE A 194 2.39 10.00 -25.07
CA ILE A 194 2.92 8.77 -25.65
C ILE A 194 1.83 7.70 -25.71
N GLY A 195 1.94 6.85 -26.72
CA GLY A 195 0.99 5.76 -26.95
C GLY A 195 -0.41 6.21 -27.34
N LYS A 196 -1.38 5.33 -27.13
CA LYS A 196 -2.80 5.49 -27.48
C LYS A 196 -3.60 6.05 -26.30
N PRO A 197 -4.67 6.81 -26.55
CA PRO A 197 -5.63 7.18 -25.50
C PRO A 197 -6.33 5.93 -24.95
N SER A 198 -6.79 6.00 -23.70
CA SER A 198 -7.65 4.99 -23.10
C SER A 198 -8.94 4.81 -23.89
N ASP A 199 -9.72 3.79 -23.55
CA ASP A 199 -11.12 3.78 -23.94
C ASP A 199 -11.85 4.97 -23.32
N ILE A 200 -12.86 5.48 -24.02
CA ILE A 200 -13.68 6.58 -23.53
C ILE A 200 -14.62 6.03 -22.45
N VAL A 201 -14.56 6.61 -21.26
CA VAL A 201 -15.49 6.31 -20.17
C VAL A 201 -16.54 7.40 -20.10
N THR A 202 -17.80 7.02 -20.00
CA THR A 202 -18.95 7.94 -19.96
C THR A 202 -19.64 7.84 -18.61
N VAL A 203 -19.96 8.98 -18.00
CA VAL A 203 -20.71 9.07 -16.75
C VAL A 203 -21.81 10.12 -16.83
N THR A 204 -22.90 9.91 -16.10
CA THR A 204 -23.94 10.94 -15.90
C THR A 204 -23.69 11.60 -14.55
N TYR A 205 -23.40 12.90 -14.54
CA TYR A 205 -23.06 13.66 -13.35
C TYR A 205 -24.21 14.61 -12.98
N GLY A 206 -24.73 14.47 -11.76
CA GLY A 206 -25.90 15.21 -11.27
C GLY A 206 -25.58 16.39 -10.33
N GLY A 207 -24.30 16.62 -10.04
CA GLY A 207 -23.86 17.56 -9.00
C GLY A 207 -23.47 16.89 -7.69
#